data_AF-A0AAU0TNM4-F1
#
_entry.id   AF-A0AAU0TNM4-F1
#
_cell.length_a   1.000
_cell.length_b   1.000
_cell.length_c   1.000
_cell.angle_alpha   90.00
_cell.angle_beta   90.00
_cell.angle_gamma   90.00
#
_symmetry.space_group_name_H-M   'P 1'
#
loop_
_entity.id
_entity.type
_entity.pdbx_description
1 polymer ?
#
loop_
_entity_poly.entity_id
_entity_poly.type
_entity_poly.pdbx_seq_one_letter_code
_entity_poly.pdbx_strand_id
1 'polypeptide(L)'
;MIISLIDPRFPLSRSNAAIVISRLVQAIALTQDPAYRTTLDASGCEQVAVTVQSRLCECLPRISEHYASYRDDEYQDIYWTAYREVGLEDSPVGLVCMNAHETGYLTTPSAINALVDRVRQLVDSRDDSRHELYLIA
;
A
#
# COMPACT_ATOMS: atom_id res chain seq x y z
N MET A 1 -13.99 6.61 9.93
CA MET A 1 -14.07 6.69 8.45
C MET A 1 -12.76 7.30 7.95
N ILE A 2 -11.87 6.50 7.35
CA ILE A 2 -10.54 6.96 6.87
C ILE A 2 -10.68 8.10 5.86
N ILE A 3 -11.74 8.04 5.05
CA ILE A 3 -12.08 9.01 4.00
C ILE A 3 -12.22 10.45 4.55
N SER A 4 -12.73 10.63 5.77
CA SER A 4 -12.90 11.98 6.36
C SER A 4 -11.57 12.65 6.73
N LEU A 5 -10.48 11.89 6.88
CA LEU A 5 -9.14 12.42 7.17
C LEU A 5 -8.42 12.92 5.91
N ILE A 6 -9.01 12.67 4.74
CA ILE A 6 -8.40 12.78 3.42
C ILE A 6 -9.33 13.63 2.56
N ASP A 7 -9.62 14.86 2.99
CA ASP A 7 -10.35 15.82 2.15
C ASP A 7 -9.45 16.22 0.96
N PRO A 8 -9.84 15.97 -0.30
CA PRO A 8 -9.04 16.31 -1.46
C PRO A 8 -8.84 17.81 -1.66
N ARG A 9 -9.64 18.65 -0.99
CA ARG A 9 -9.57 20.11 -1.08
C ARG A 9 -8.49 20.72 -0.19
N PHE A 10 -7.91 19.95 0.72
CA PHE A 10 -6.89 20.42 1.66
C PHE A 10 -5.63 19.55 1.61
N PRO A 11 -4.44 20.15 1.81
CA PRO A 11 -3.21 19.39 2.01
C PRO A 11 -3.38 18.39 3.15
N LEU A 12 -2.93 17.15 2.95
CA LEU A 12 -2.99 16.13 3.99
C LEU A 12 -1.95 16.50 5.07
N SER A 13 -2.40 16.67 6.32
CA SER A 13 -1.48 16.94 7.44
C SER A 13 -0.64 15.70 7.75
N ARG A 14 0.57 15.90 8.30
CA ARG A 14 1.46 14.79 8.68
C ARG A 14 0.78 13.81 9.65
N SER A 15 0.09 14.33 10.66
CA SER A 15 -0.63 13.49 11.63
C SER A 15 -1.79 12.72 11.00
N ASN A 16 -2.53 13.33 10.06
CA ASN A 16 -3.58 12.61 9.34
C ASN A 16 -3.00 11.54 8.44
N ALA A 17 -1.90 11.82 7.72
CA ALA A 17 -1.22 10.83 6.89
C ALA A 17 -0.78 9.63 7.73
N ALA A 18 -0.14 9.86 8.88
CA ALA A 18 0.26 8.80 9.80
C ALA A 18 -0.92 7.93 10.24
N ILE A 19 -2.02 8.54 10.72
CA ILE A 19 -3.23 7.82 11.14
C ILE A 19 -3.84 7.02 9.99
N VAL A 20 -3.86 7.58 8.78
CA VAL A 20 -4.39 6.92 7.59
C VAL A 20 -3.53 5.70 7.24
N ILE A 21 -2.20 5.85 7.24
CA ILE A 21 -1.26 4.77 6.96
C ILE A 21 -1.47 3.61 7.94
N SER A 22 -1.47 3.89 9.25
CA SER A 22 -1.62 2.83 10.25
C SER A 22 -2.92 2.07 10.10
N ARG A 23 -4.03 2.78 9.86
CA ARG A 23 -5.34 2.17 9.63
C ARG A 23 -5.40 1.38 8.34
N LEU A 24 -4.73 1.86 7.29
CA LEU A 24 -4.67 1.17 6.01
C LEU A 24 -3.93 -0.15 6.13
N VAL A 25 -2.74 -0.16 6.76
CA VAL A 25 -1.96 -1.38 6.98
C VAL A 25 -2.74 -2.39 7.82
N GLN A 26 -3.37 -1.94 8.91
CA GLN A 26 -4.24 -2.81 9.71
C GLN A 26 -5.38 -3.40 8.88
N ALA A 27 -6.04 -2.59 8.03
CA ALA A 27 -7.10 -3.09 7.18
C ALA A 27 -6.58 -4.09 6.13
N ILE A 28 -5.42 -3.83 5.53
CA ILE A 28 -4.77 -4.75 4.58
C ILE A 28 -4.46 -6.10 5.25
N ALA A 29 -3.98 -6.09 6.50
CA ALA A 29 -3.66 -7.30 7.26
C ALA A 29 -4.89 -8.18 7.54
N LEU A 30 -6.09 -7.59 7.61
CA LEU A 30 -7.32 -8.31 7.94
C LEU A 30 -7.99 -9.00 6.75
N THR A 31 -7.51 -8.77 5.52
CA THR A 31 -8.09 -9.36 4.30
C THR A 31 -7.00 -9.88 3.38
N GLN A 32 -7.34 -10.89 2.58
CA GLN A 32 -6.45 -11.47 1.56
C GLN A 32 -6.84 -11.03 0.14
N ASP A 33 -7.88 -10.20 -0.03
CA ASP A 33 -8.27 -9.69 -1.35
C ASP A 33 -7.22 -8.72 -1.91
N PRO A 34 -6.96 -8.69 -3.23
CA PRO A 34 -6.12 -7.64 -3.80
C PRO A 34 -6.83 -6.26 -3.72
N ALA A 35 -6.05 -5.17 -3.81
CA ALA A 35 -6.64 -3.83 -3.90
C ALA A 35 -7.49 -3.69 -5.16
N TYR A 36 -7.00 -4.19 -6.29
CA TYR A 36 -7.69 -4.24 -7.56
C TYR A 36 -7.62 -5.66 -8.13
N ARG A 37 -8.68 -6.13 -8.77
CA ARG A 37 -8.59 -7.37 -9.56
C ARG A 37 -8.12 -6.99 -10.96
N THR A 38 -6.86 -7.28 -11.25
CA THR A 38 -6.25 -7.01 -12.55
C THR A 38 -6.17 -8.30 -13.36
N THR A 39 -6.61 -8.23 -14.61
CA THR A 39 -6.47 -9.33 -15.59
C THR A 39 -5.96 -8.77 -16.90
N LEU A 40 -5.49 -9.62 -17.80
CA LEU A 40 -5.16 -9.23 -19.17
C LEU A 40 -6.24 -9.72 -20.13
N ASP A 41 -6.64 -8.88 -21.08
CA ASP A 41 -7.50 -9.32 -22.18
C ASP A 41 -6.70 -10.04 -23.28
N ALA A 42 -7.40 -10.47 -24.34
CA ALA A 42 -6.78 -11.19 -25.46
C ALA A 42 -5.71 -10.38 -26.21
N SER A 43 -5.68 -9.06 -26.07
CA SER A 43 -4.67 -8.17 -26.65
C SER A 43 -3.51 -7.87 -25.70
N GLY A 44 -3.55 -8.41 -24.48
CA GLY A 44 -2.59 -8.12 -23.43
C GLY A 44 -2.82 -6.78 -22.73
N CYS A 45 -3.98 -6.14 -22.92
CA CYS A 45 -4.30 -4.91 -22.20
C CYS A 45 -4.84 -5.23 -20.81
N GLU A 46 -4.43 -4.43 -19.83
CA GLU A 46 -4.89 -4.58 -18.45
C GLU A 46 -6.37 -4.20 -18.31
N GLN A 47 -7.12 -5.09 -17.70
CA GLN A 47 -8.51 -4.91 -17.30
C GLN A 47 -8.56 -4.87 -15.78
N VAL A 48 -9.22 -3.84 -15.23
CA VAL A 48 -9.19 -3.54 -13.80
C VAL A 48 -10.61 -3.55 -13.23
N ALA A 49 -10.85 -4.41 -12.25
CA ALA A 49 -12.08 -4.41 -11.47
C ALA A 49 -11.83 -3.90 -10.05
N VAL A 50 -12.69 -2.99 -9.60
CA VAL A 50 -12.67 -2.45 -8.23
C VAL A 50 -13.05 -3.52 -7.21
N THR A 51 -12.48 -3.43 -6.01
CA THR A 51 -12.80 -4.33 -4.88
C THR A 51 -13.29 -3.51 -3.69
N VAL A 52 -13.61 -4.15 -2.57
CA VAL A 52 -13.85 -3.41 -1.32
C VAL A 52 -12.56 -2.72 -0.86
N GLN A 53 -11.42 -3.37 -1.07
CA GLN A 53 -10.10 -2.86 -0.67
C GLN A 53 -9.62 -1.71 -1.55
N SER A 54 -10.04 -1.63 -2.82
CA SER A 54 -9.72 -0.48 -3.67
C SER A 54 -10.16 0.84 -3.02
N ARG A 55 -11.33 0.86 -2.36
CA ARG A 55 -11.87 2.05 -1.70
C ARG A 55 -11.01 2.55 -0.54
N LEU A 56 -10.33 1.64 0.16
CA LEU A 56 -9.37 2.01 1.20
C LEU A 56 -8.08 2.57 0.59
N CYS A 57 -7.69 2.02 -0.55
CA CYS A 57 -6.47 2.35 -1.28
C CYS A 57 -6.59 3.62 -2.15
N GLU A 58 -7.79 4.13 -2.40
CA GLU A 58 -8.03 5.37 -3.19
C GLU A 58 -7.24 6.58 -2.68
N CYS A 59 -6.85 6.58 -1.41
CA CYS A 59 -6.07 7.66 -0.83
C CYS A 59 -4.56 7.55 -1.02
N LEU A 60 -4.03 6.38 -1.41
CA LEU A 60 -2.60 6.10 -1.53
C LEU A 60 -1.86 7.07 -2.45
N PRO A 61 -2.38 7.47 -3.62
CA PRO A 61 -1.69 8.43 -4.49
C PRO A 61 -1.48 9.82 -3.86
N ARG A 62 -2.10 10.11 -2.70
CA ARG A 62 -1.89 11.34 -1.94
C ARG A 62 -0.85 11.20 -0.84
N ILE A 63 -0.41 9.98 -0.56
CA ILE A 63 0.55 9.65 0.50
C ILE A 63 1.90 9.43 -0.18
N SER A 64 2.63 10.52 -0.35
CA SER A 64 3.98 10.52 -0.91
C SER A 64 5.06 10.37 0.16
N GLU A 65 6.29 10.07 -0.28
CA GLU A 65 7.45 9.92 0.60
C GLU A 65 7.74 11.16 1.48
N HIS A 66 7.17 12.33 1.16
CA HIS A 66 7.20 13.50 2.04
C HIS A 66 6.70 13.20 3.47
N TYR A 67 5.78 12.25 3.62
CA TYR A 67 5.24 11.84 4.92
C TYR A 67 6.09 10.77 5.64
N ALA A 68 7.15 10.25 5.01
CA ALA A 68 7.95 9.13 5.51
C ALA A 68 8.83 9.44 6.73
N SER A 69 9.03 10.73 7.03
CA SER A 69 9.77 11.20 8.21
C SER A 69 9.04 10.94 9.54
N TYR A 70 7.78 10.50 9.49
CA TYR A 70 6.95 10.26 10.65
C TYR A 70 6.66 8.75 10.78
N ARG A 71 7.18 8.12 11.84
CA ARG A 71 7.04 6.68 12.15
C ARG A 71 6.79 6.50 13.63
N ASP A 72 5.58 6.80 14.06
CA ASP A 72 5.18 6.71 15.46
C ASP A 72 4.79 5.28 15.88
N ASP A 73 4.47 4.42 14.91
CA ASP A 73 4.05 3.04 15.16
C ASP A 73 4.62 2.04 14.15
N GLU A 74 4.49 0.76 14.51
CA GLU A 74 5.01 -0.36 13.71
C GLU A 74 4.37 -0.47 12.33
N TYR A 75 3.11 -0.05 12.18
CA TYR A 75 2.38 -0.12 10.92
C TYR A 75 2.87 0.92 9.92
N GLN A 76 3.22 2.12 10.40
CA GLN A 76 3.88 3.15 9.58
C GLN A 76 5.24 2.67 9.07
N ASP A 77 6.00 1.98 9.92
CA ASP A 77 7.29 1.41 9.54
C ASP A 77 7.14 0.32 8.47
N ILE A 78 6.15 -0.57 8.61
CA ILE A 78 5.81 -1.59 7.62
C ILE A 78 5.44 -0.94 6.28
N TYR A 79 4.53 0.04 6.30
CA TYR A 79 4.10 0.72 5.10
C TYR A 79 5.25 1.32 4.32
N TRP A 80 6.10 2.11 4.99
CA TRP A 80 7.21 2.78 4.30
C TRP A 80 8.33 1.84 3.90
N THR A 81 8.47 0.69 4.58
CA THR A 81 9.37 -0.37 4.14
C THR A 81 8.85 -0.99 2.86
N ALA A 82 7.57 -1.40 2.82
CA ALA A 82 6.93 -1.90 1.60
C ALA A 82 6.98 -0.88 0.46
N TYR A 83 6.69 0.40 0.73
CA TYR A 83 6.72 1.47 -0.27
C TYR A 83 8.08 1.56 -0.97
N ARG A 84 9.18 1.50 -0.20
CA ARG A 84 10.54 1.55 -0.75
C ARG A 84 10.97 0.25 -1.42
N GLU A 85 10.64 -0.89 -0.83
CA GLU A 85 11.02 -2.20 -1.39
C GLU A 85 10.31 -2.51 -2.71
N VAL A 86 9.06 -2.05 -2.87
CA VAL A 86 8.34 -2.11 -4.15
C VAL A 86 8.92 -1.11 -5.17
N GLY A 87 9.60 -0.06 -4.71
CA GLY A 87 10.10 1.01 -5.58
C GLY A 87 8.97 1.88 -6.12
N LEU A 88 8.03 2.27 -5.25
CA LEU A 88 6.95 3.16 -5.64
C LEU A 88 7.45 4.59 -5.89
N GLU A 89 6.90 5.20 -6.93
CA GLU A 89 7.22 6.55 -7.39
C GLU A 89 5.95 7.34 -7.68
N ASP A 90 5.96 8.63 -7.32
CA ASP A 90 4.91 9.58 -7.70
C ASP A 90 5.14 10.06 -9.14
N SER A 91 4.22 9.72 -10.03
CA SER A 91 4.23 10.13 -11.44
C SER A 91 3.01 11.01 -11.76
N PRO A 92 3.07 11.89 -12.79
CA PRO A 92 1.90 12.66 -13.22
C PRO A 92 0.67 11.82 -13.57
N VAL A 93 0.85 10.53 -13.87
CA VAL A 93 -0.24 9.58 -14.18
C VAL A 93 -0.69 8.74 -12.97
N GLY A 94 -0.09 8.96 -11.79
CA GLY A 94 -0.41 8.26 -10.55
C GLY A 94 0.81 7.61 -9.90
N LEU A 95 0.53 6.76 -8.92
CA LEU A 95 1.55 6.01 -8.19
C LEU A 95 1.97 4.80 -9.03
N VAL A 96 3.24 4.72 -9.41
CA VAL A 96 3.77 3.68 -10.30
C VAL A 96 4.97 2.97 -9.68
N CYS A 97 5.34 1.81 -10.20
CA CYS A 97 6.62 1.16 -9.89
C CYS A 97 7.10 0.34 -11.08
N MET A 98 8.39 0.02 -11.13
CA MET A 98 8.95 -0.87 -12.14
C MET A 98 8.39 -2.29 -11.98
N ASN A 99 8.11 -2.97 -13.08
CA ASN A 99 7.76 -4.39 -13.03
C ASN A 99 8.96 -5.24 -12.59
N ALA A 100 8.70 -6.46 -12.11
CA ALA A 100 9.74 -7.35 -11.57
C ALA A 100 10.85 -7.74 -12.57
N HIS A 101 10.61 -7.56 -13.88
CA HIS A 101 11.59 -7.86 -14.93
C HIS A 101 12.36 -6.60 -15.37
N GLU A 102 12.09 -5.44 -14.76
CA GLU A 102 12.69 -4.16 -15.10
C GLU A 102 12.50 -3.74 -16.58
N THR A 103 11.44 -4.23 -17.20
CA THR A 103 11.14 -3.97 -18.63
C THR A 103 10.14 -2.85 -18.86
N GLY A 104 9.54 -2.32 -17.80
CA GLY A 104 8.56 -1.25 -17.87
C GLY A 104 7.84 -1.02 -16.55
N TYR A 105 7.11 0.09 -16.47
CA TYR A 105 6.34 0.45 -15.29
C TYR A 105 4.99 -0.26 -15.25
N LEU A 106 4.58 -0.65 -14.05
CA LEU A 106 3.23 -1.07 -13.75
C LEU A 106 2.29 0.12 -13.75
N THR A 107 1.03 -0.13 -14.12
CA THR A 107 -0.07 0.83 -13.96
C THR A 107 -0.35 1.09 -12.48
N THR A 108 -1.06 2.17 -12.17
CA THR A 108 -1.42 2.52 -10.79
C THR A 108 -2.16 1.39 -10.03
N PRO A 109 -3.16 0.69 -10.61
CA PRO A 109 -3.80 -0.44 -9.94
C PRO A 109 -2.84 -1.58 -9.61
N SER A 110 -1.96 -1.93 -10.56
CA SER A 110 -0.97 -3.00 -10.37
C SER A 110 0.13 -2.60 -9.37
N ALA A 111 0.57 -1.34 -9.37
CA ALA A 111 1.52 -0.81 -8.39
C ALA A 111 0.93 -0.81 -6.97
N ILE A 112 -0.35 -0.43 -6.81
CA ILE A 112 -1.06 -0.50 -5.52
C ILE A 112 -1.22 -1.96 -5.07
N ASN A 113 -1.50 -2.90 -5.98
CA ASN A 113 -1.52 -4.32 -5.64
C ASN A 113 -0.16 -4.80 -5.12
N ALA A 114 0.93 -4.46 -5.80
CA ALA A 114 2.29 -4.80 -5.36
C ALA A 114 2.59 -4.27 -3.94
N LEU A 115 2.17 -3.03 -3.64
CA LEU A 115 2.28 -2.47 -2.29
C LEU A 115 1.49 -3.28 -1.27
N VAL A 116 0.23 -3.57 -1.57
CA VAL A 116 -0.66 -4.33 -0.67
C VAL A 116 -0.10 -5.71 -0.38
N ASP A 117 0.38 -6.42 -1.40
CA ASP A 117 0.97 -7.75 -1.25
C ASP A 117 2.24 -7.68 -0.41
N ARG A 118 3.08 -6.66 -0.62
CA ARG A 118 4.30 -6.50 0.17
C ARG A 118 4.02 -6.14 1.63
N VAL A 119 3.03 -5.28 1.88
CA VAL A 119 2.56 -4.96 3.24
C VAL A 119 2.12 -6.24 3.97
N ARG A 120 1.34 -7.11 3.32
CA ARG A 120 0.92 -8.39 3.91
C ARG A 120 2.10 -9.27 4.29
N GLN A 121 3.04 -9.48 3.37
CA GLN A 121 4.24 -10.27 3.62
C GLN A 121 5.03 -9.75 4.83
N LEU A 122 5.16 -8.43 4.97
CA LEU A 122 5.86 -7.83 6.11
C LEU A 122 5.08 -7.98 7.42
N VAL A 123 3.75 -7.90 7.40
CA VAL A 123 2.91 -8.17 8.59
C VAL A 123 3.05 -9.63 9.01
N ASP A 124 2.88 -10.57 8.08
CA ASP A 124 2.91 -12.01 8.35
C ASP A 124 4.28 -12.44 8.90
N SER A 125 5.38 -11.98 8.27
CA SER A 125 6.74 -12.29 8.73
C SER A 125 7.05 -11.79 10.16
N ARG A 126 6.42 -10.68 10.56
CA ARG A 126 6.57 -10.14 11.91
C ARG A 126 5.74 -10.91 12.93
N ASP A 127 4.57 -11.40 12.55
CA ASP A 127 3.74 -12.21 13.44
C ASP A 127 4.40 -13.57 13.74
N ASP A 128 4.98 -14.20 12.71
CA ASP A 128 5.77 -15.43 12.86
C ASP A 128 6.96 -15.21 13.80
N SER A 129 7.73 -14.15 13.58
CA SER A 129 8.88 -13.79 14.44
C SER A 129 8.46 -13.54 15.90
N ARG A 130 7.25 -13.00 16.14
CA ARG A 130 6.71 -12.78 17.49
C ARG A 130 6.26 -14.08 18.13
N HIS A 131 5.60 -14.97 17.39
CA HIS A 131 5.21 -16.29 17.88
C HIS A 131 6.43 -17.13 18.25
N GLU A 132 7.50 -17.08 17.47
CA GLU A 132 8.75 -17.76 17.79
C GLU A 132 9.34 -17.26 19.11
N LEU A 133 9.41 -15.93 19.34
CA LEU A 133 9.92 -15.35 20.59
C LEU A 133 9.13 -15.77 21.84
N TYR A 134 7.82 -16.02 21.72
CA TYR A 134 7.00 -16.52 22.83
C TYR A 134 7.20 -18.02 23.14
N LEU A 135 7.71 -18.81 22.19
CA LEU A 135 7.97 -20.24 22.40
C LEU A 135 9.34 -20.52 23.05
N ILE A 136 10.22 -19.51 23.10
CA ILE A 136 11.59 -19.60 23.66
C ILE A 136 11.74 -18.87 25.01
N ALA A 137 10.67 -18.27 25.54
CA ALA A 137 10.62 -17.57 26.84
C ALA A 137 9.85 -18.39 27.88
#